data_AF-A0A1V5B985-F1
#
_entry.id   AF-A0A1V5B985-F1
#
_cell.length_a   1.000
_cell.length_b   1.000
_cell.length_c   1.000
_cell.angle_alpha   90.00
_cell.angle_beta   90.00
_cell.angle_gamma   90.00
#
_symmetry.space_group_name_H-M   'P 1'
#
loop_
_entity.id
_entity.type
_entity.pdbx_description
1 polymer ?
#
loop_
_entity_poly.entity_id
_entity_poly.type
_entity_poly.pdbx_seq_one_letter_code
_entity_poly.pdbx_strand_id
1 'polypeptide(L)' 'MHVCPQVTGVVPHVGGMVAMGSTTVLIGGLPAARMGDSIVEAAGPPNSIVMGATTVLIG' A
#
# COMPACT_ATOMS: atom_id res chain seq x y z
N MET A 1 -2.51 7.90 -1.53
CA MET A 1 -2.49 8.31 -0.11
C MET A 1 -3.43 7.39 0.62
N HIS A 2 -2.94 6.45 1.41
CA HIS A 2 -3.80 5.66 2.29
C HIS A 2 -4.37 6.64 3.33
N VAL A 3 -5.65 6.98 3.21
CA VAL A 3 -6.34 7.77 4.22
C VAL A 3 -6.70 6.80 5.34
N CYS A 4 -5.71 6.40 6.13
CA CYS A 4 -6.02 5.87 7.45
C CYS A 4 -6.69 7.01 8.23
N PRO A 5 -7.70 6.73 9.08
CA PRO A 5 -8.18 7.74 10.02
C PRO A 5 -6.95 8.17 10.79
N GLN A 6 -6.59 9.44 10.76
CA GLN A 6 -5.25 9.94 11.12
C GLN A 6 -4.80 9.61 12.57
N VAL A 7 -5.66 8.93 13.35
CA VAL A 7 -5.40 8.29 14.65
C VAL A 7 -6.27 7.04 14.83
N THR A 8 -5.72 5.98 15.44
CA THR A 8 -6.51 4.92 16.12
C THR A 8 -6.57 5.26 17.61
N GLY A 9 -7.59 6.01 18.01
CA GLY A 9 -7.73 6.48 19.40
C GLY A 9 -6.69 7.54 19.75
N VAL A 10 -5.62 7.15 20.45
CA VAL A 10 -4.55 8.06 20.93
C VAL A 10 -3.23 7.92 20.17
N VAL A 11 -3.08 6.89 19.34
CA VAL A 11 -1.83 6.61 18.63
C VAL A 11 -1.93 7.11 17.19
N PRO A 12 -1.00 7.97 16.74
CA PRO A 12 -0.89 8.31 15.33
C PRO A 12 -0.67 7.04 14.52
N HIS A 13 -1.45 6.82 13.47
CA HIS A 13 -1.11 5.77 12.52
C HIS A 13 0.24 6.13 11.89
N VAL A 14 1.24 5.28 12.12
CA VAL A 14 2.51 5.34 11.40
C VAL A 14 2.28 4.64 10.08
N GLY A 15 2.45 5.35 8.97
CA GLY A 15 2.19 4.79 7.64
C GLY A 15 3.05 3.57 7.33
N GLY A 16 2.48 2.66 6.57
CA GLY A 16 3.12 1.44 6.12
C GLY A 16 3.77 1.55 4.75
N MET A 17 4.52 0.51 4.41
CA MET A 17 5.18 0.33 3.11
C MET A 17 4.64 -0.90 2.40
N VAL A 18 4.59 -0.85 1.07
CA VAL A 18 4.20 -2.00 0.25
C VAL A 18 5.27 -3.08 0.37
N ALA A 19 4.87 -4.31 0.71
CA ALA A 19 5.80 -5.39 1.04
C ALA A 19 6.59 -5.92 -0.18
N MET A 20 5.95 -5.93 -1.36
CA MET A 20 6.53 -6.53 -2.56
C MET A 20 6.26 -5.68 -3.82
N GLY A 21 5.00 -5.38 -4.13
CA GLY A 21 4.63 -4.75 -5.41
C GLY A 21 4.63 -5.76 -6.57
N SER A 22 4.66 -5.24 -7.81
CA SER A 22 4.76 -6.05 -9.03
C SER A 22 6.15 -6.66 -9.22
N THR A 23 6.18 -7.90 -9.68
CA THR A 23 7.42 -8.62 -10.04
C THR A 23 7.91 -8.31 -11.45
N THR A 24 7.06 -7.71 -12.31
CA THR A 24 7.39 -7.50 -13.74
C THR A 24 7.40 -6.04 -14.17
N VAL A 25 6.67 -5.17 -13.47
CA VAL A 25 6.53 -3.75 -13.82
C VAL A 25 7.23 -2.89 -12.79
N LEU A 26 8.19 -2.09 -13.27
CA LEU A 26 8.92 -1.12 -12.47
C LEU A 26 8.49 0.31 -12.85
N ILE A 27 8.23 1.15 -11.85
CA ILE A 27 7.95 2.58 -12.00
C ILE A 27 9.07 3.34 -11.30
N GLY A 28 9.86 4.11 -12.05
CA GLY A 28 11.03 4.81 -11.49
C GLY A 28 12.11 3.86 -10.95
N GLY A 29 12.18 2.62 -11.45
CA GLY A 29 13.14 1.60 -11.00
C GLY A 29 12.71 0.80 -9.77
N LEU A 30 11.51 1.06 -9.23
CA LEU A 30 10.94 0.34 -8.09
C LEU A 30 9.72 -0.51 -8.50
N PRO A 31 9.44 -1.64 -7.83
CA PRO A 31 8.23 -2.43 -8.05
C PRO A 31 6.96 -1.57 -7.99
N ALA A 32 6.11 -1.69 -9.02
CA ALA A 32 4.85 -0.96 -9.06
C ALA A 32 3.86 -1.49 -8.01
N ALA A 33 3.26 -0.60 -7.22
CA ALA A 33 2.20 -0.95 -6.27
C ALA A 33 0.83 -1.10 -6.96
N ARG A 34 0.04 -2.09 -6.55
CA ARG A 34 -1.20 -2.51 -7.22
C ARG A 34 -2.30 -2.88 -6.24
N MET A 35 -3.54 -2.90 -6.72
CA MET A 35 -4.66 -3.43 -5.93
C MET A 35 -4.37 -4.87 -5.49
N GLY A 36 -4.59 -5.15 -4.21
CA GLY A 36 -4.34 -6.45 -3.59
C GLY A 36 -2.94 -6.63 -3.00
N ASP A 37 -1.97 -5.76 -3.32
CA ASP A 37 -0.66 -5.83 -2.67
C ASP A 37 -0.78 -5.57 -1.17
N SER A 38 0.00 -6.32 -0.38
CA SER A 38 0.06 -6.16 1.07
C SER A 38 0.92 -4.97 1.46
N ILE A 39 0.41 -4.20 2.41
CA ILE A 39 1.11 -3.13 3.08
C ILE A 39 1.45 -3.62 4.50
N VAL A 40 2.68 -3.33 4.92
CA VAL A 40 3.19 -3.60 6.26
C VAL A 40 3.26 -2.28 7.00
N GLU A 41 2.41 -2.14 8.01
CA GLU A 41 2.34 -0.97 8.88
C GLU A 41 3.31 -1.14 10.07
N ALA A 42 3.88 -0.05 10.56
CA ALA A 42 4.78 -0.10 11.73
C ALA A 42 4.01 -0.41 13.03
N ALA A 43 2.72 -0.08 13.07
CA ALA A 43 1.82 -0.38 14.17
C ALA A 43 0.47 -0.83 13.59
N GLY A 44 0.16 -2.12 13.74
CA GLY A 44 -1.10 -2.71 13.30
C GLY A 44 -0.91 -3.97 12.45
N PRO A 45 -2.01 -4.69 12.17
CA PRO A 45 -1.99 -5.84 11.27
C PRO A 45 -1.75 -5.40 9.81
N PRO A 46 -1.23 -6.29 8.95
CA PRO A 46 -1.07 -6.02 7.53
C PRO A 46 -2.42 -5.72 6.86
N ASN A 47 -2.42 -4.76 5.96
CA ASN A 47 -3.55 -4.26 5.19
C ASN A 47 -3.28 -4.46 3.69
N SER A 48 -4.33 -4.40 2.87
CA SER A 48 -4.19 -4.52 1.40
C SER A 48 -4.56 -3.23 0.69
N ILE A 49 -3.94 -2.97 -0.46
CA ILE A 49 -4.32 -1.86 -1.33
C ILE A 49 -5.70 -2.16 -1.92
N VAL A 50 -6.73 -1.48 -1.43
CA VAL A 50 -8.12 -1.72 -1.83
C VAL A 50 -8.50 -1.09 -3.16
N MET A 51 -7.76 -0.07 -3.64
CA MET A 51 -8.09 0.62 -4.88
C MET A 51 -6.86 1.26 -5.52
N GLY A 52 -6.78 1.13 -6.86
CA GLY A 52 -5.81 1.80 -7.73
C GLY A 52 -6.52 2.48 -8.91
N ALA A 53 -5.78 2.80 -9.98
CA ALA A 53 -6.38 3.36 -11.20
C ALA A 53 -7.25 2.30 -11.91
N THR A 54 -8.52 2.62 -12.15
CA THR A 54 -9.49 1.65 -12.73
C THR A 54 -9.20 1.29 -14.19
N THR A 55 -8.40 2.09 -14.88
CA THR A 55 -8.05 1.90 -16.29
C THR A 55 -6.69 1.22 -16.49
N VAL A 56 -5.93 0.96 -15.41
CA VAL A 56 -4.56 0.43 -15.48
C VAL A 56 -4.45 -0.82 -14.63
N LEU A 57 -4.16 -1.95 -15.28
CA LEU A 57 -3.89 -3.23 -14.62
C LEU A 57 -2.39 -3.55 -14.76
N ILE A 58 -1.76 -3.93 -13.66
CA ILE A 58 -0.32 -4.17 -13.59
C ILE A 58 -0.08 -5.64 -13.21
N GLY A 59 0.71 -6.36 -14.02
CA GLY A 59 1.03 -7.80 -13.87
C GLY A 59 2.31 -8.06 -13.11
#